data_AF-A0A848UV93-F1
#
_entry.id   AF-A0A848UV93-F1
#
_cell.length_a   1.000
_cell.length_b   1.000
_cell.length_c   1.000
_cell.angle_alpha   90.00
_cell.angle_beta   90.00
_cell.angle_gamma   90.00
#
_symmetry.space_group_name_H-M   'P 1'
#
loop_
_entity.id
_entity.type
_entity.pdbx_description
1 polymer ?
#
loop_
_entity_poly.entity_id
_entity_poly.type
_entity_poly.pdbx_seq_one_letter_code
_entity_poly.pdbx_strand_id
1 'polypeptide(L)' 'MTAAFGNYDQVIEAYQTAIKEEYRFFAYGDAMLII' A
#
# COMPACT_ATOMS: atom_id res chain seq x y z
N MET A 1 6.96 3.25 -8.22
CA MET A 1 7.46 4.45 -7.49
C MET A 1 7.32 4.26 -5.98
N THR A 2 6.16 3.90 -5.46
CA THR A 2 5.92 3.68 -4.01
C THR A 2 6.93 2.75 -3.33
N ALA A 3 7.22 1.59 -3.93
CA ALA A 3 8.19 0.63 -3.39
C ALA A 3 9.65 1.15 -3.34
N ALA A 4 10.02 2.09 -4.21
CA ALA A 4 11.33 2.73 -4.16
C ALA A 4 11.40 3.81 -3.07
N PHE A 5 10.25 4.33 -2.64
CA PHE A 5 10.16 5.40 -1.63
C PHE A 5 9.99 4.85 -0.21
N GLY A 6 9.20 3.78 -0.04
CA GLY A 6 8.86 3.21 1.27
C GLY A 6 9.54 1.88 1.59
N ASN A 7 10.63 1.53 0.89
CA ASN A 7 11.26 0.21 0.90
C ASN A 7 10.33 -0.90 0.36
N TYR A 8 10.86 -1.76 -0.51
CA TYR A 8 10.07 -2.74 -1.25
C TYR A 8 9.37 -3.72 -0.31
N ASP A 9 10.09 -4.27 0.68
CA ASP A 9 9.54 -5.29 1.58
C ASP A 9 8.41 -4.73 2.45
N GLN A 10 8.61 -3.52 3.01
CA GLN A 10 7.63 -2.86 3.86
C GLN A 10 6.38 -2.45 3.09
N VAL A 11 6.55 -1.94 1.87
CA VAL A 11 5.41 -1.57 1.01
C VAL A 11 4.60 -2.82 0.62
N ILE A 12 5.27 -3.94 0.32
CA ILE A 12 4.58 -5.19 -0.03
C ILE A 12 3.85 -5.79 1.17
N GLU A 13 4.45 -5.78 2.36
CA GLU A 13 3.79 -6.24 3.57
C GLU A 13 2.52 -5.42 3.86
N ALA A 14 2.62 -4.10 3.82
CA ALA A 14 1.47 -3.20 4.00
C ALA A 14 0.39 -3.42 2.93
N TYR A 15 0.78 -3.71 1.69
CA TYR A 15 -0.14 -4.02 0.60
C TYR A 15 -0.91 -5.33 0.86
N GLN A 16 -0.23 -6.36 1.38
CA GLN A 16 -0.88 -7.63 1.76
C GLN A 16 -1.88 -7.43 2.90
N THR A 17 -1.53 -6.62 3.91
CA THR A 17 -2.47 -6.25 4.97
C THR A 17 -3.68 -5.51 4.41
N ALA A 18 -3.47 -4.54 3.51
CA ALA A 18 -4.56 -3.79 2.89
C ALA A 18 -5.51 -4.68 2.06
N ILE A 19 -5.00 -5.73 1.40
CA ILE A 19 -5.83 -6.73 0.72
C ILE A 19 -6.67 -7.53 1.73
N LYS A 20 -6.06 -7.99 2.83
CA LYS A 20 -6.76 -8.77 3.86
C LYS A 20 -7.89 -7.97 4.54
N GLU A 21 -7.68 -6.67 4.70
CA GLU A 21 -8.65 -5.74 5.30
C GLU A 21 -9.59 -5.11 4.26
N GLU A 22 -9.64 -5.64 3.03
CA GLU A 22 -10.55 -5.23 1.95
C GLU A 22 -10.51 -3.73 1.59
N TYR A 23 -9.32 -3.12 1.65
CA TYR A 23 -9.13 -1.74 1.18
C TYR A 23 -9.45 -1.63 -0.31
N ARG A 24 -10.01 -0.48 -0.70
CA ARG A 24 -10.29 -0.19 -2.10
C ARG A 24 -9.02 0.32 -2.76
N PHE A 25 -8.68 -0.22 -3.91
CA PHE A 25 -7.50 0.19 -4.68
C PHE A 25 -7.93 1.00 -5.93
N PHE A 26 -6.94 1.50 -6.65
CA PHE A 26 -7.09 2.27 -7.90
C PHE A 26 -7.60 3.70 -7.68
N ALA A 27 -8.05 4.36 -8.76
CA ALA A 27 -8.27 5.81 -8.83
C ALA A 27 -9.28 6.37 -7.81
N TYR A 28 -10.20 5.55 -7.30
CA TYR A 28 -11.20 5.93 -6.29
C TYR A 28 -11.09 5.09 -5.02
N GLY A 29 -9.91 4.53 -4.79
CA GLY A 29 -9.59 3.72 -3.63
C GLY A 29 -9.17 4.54 -2.41
N ASP A 30 -8.78 3.82 -1.39
CA ASP A 30 -8.19 4.35 -0.17
C ASP A 30 -6.69 4.68 -0.41
N ALA A 31 -6.10 5.49 0.47
CA ALA A 31 -4.75 6.02 0.29
C ALA A 31 -3.76 5.45 1.32
N MET A 32 -2.49 5.30 0.90
CA MET A 32 -1.38 4.92 1.77
C MET A 32 -0.47 6.14 1.99
N LEU A 33 -0.27 6.51 3.25
CA LEU A 33 0.66 7.56 3.67
C LEU A 33 1.98 6.94 4.14
N ILE A 34 3.10 7.38 3.57
CA ILE A 34 4.46 6.95 3.93
C ILE A 34 5.19 8.18 4.48
N ILE A 35 5.76 8.06 5.69
CA ILE A 35 6.46 9.13 6.44
C ILE A 35 7.87 8.71 6.85
#